data_AF-A0A022RAX6-F1
#
_entry.id   AF-A0A022RAX6-F1
#
_cell.length_a   1.000
_cell.length_b   1.000
_cell.length_c   1.000
_cell.angle_alpha   90.00
_cell.angle_beta   90.00
_cell.angle_gamma   90.00
#
_symmetry.space_group_name_H-M   'P 1'
#
loop_
_entity.id
_entity.type
_entity.pdbx_description
1 polymer ?
#
loop_
_entity_poly.entity_id
_entity_poly.type
_entity_poly.pdbx_seq_one_letter_code
_entity_poly.pdbx_strand_id
1 'polypeptide(L)'
;KNVLNFSKKCDKLKVLIHVSTAYVSGEKEGLILESPLKMGETLNGTSGLDVDFEKKLVNDTLKKLKADNCSDDFIKSSMKDLGIQRARTFGWPNTYVFTKAMGEMLLGQLKDKIAVVIIRPSIVTSTYKQPFSGWAEGVRTIDSIAVGYGKGRLTCFLGDPKTVIDAVPADMVVNAMIAAIVAHANDDQGNITVYHVGSSVSNPFELGWLQDYGHRYFSKNPWINKEGRPVIVGKIKILNSMDAFHTYLAIHYLLPLKGLQLVNMACCQYFQGIYVDLCRKIKYVMRLVELYRPYLFFKGYYDDMNLEKLRRAVRESGVERDFYFDPKIIDWDDYFMNTHIPGAVKYVFK
;
A
#
# COMPACT_ATOMS: atom_id res chain seq x y z
N LYS A 1 -21.00 5.55 5.34
CA LYS A 1 -22.45 5.78 5.56
C LYS A 1 -23.19 4.51 5.96
N ASN A 2 -23.28 3.48 5.10
CA ASN A 2 -24.06 2.26 5.41
C ASN A 2 -23.64 1.56 6.71
N VAL A 3 -22.35 1.29 6.88
CA VAL A 3 -21.81 0.68 8.12
C VAL A 3 -22.17 1.52 9.34
N LEU A 4 -22.00 2.83 9.26
CA LEU A 4 -22.30 3.71 10.38
C LEU A 4 -23.80 3.77 10.72
N ASN A 5 -24.67 3.82 9.70
CA ASN A 5 -26.11 3.75 9.89
C ASN A 5 -26.54 2.41 10.50
N PHE A 6 -25.85 1.32 10.16
CA PHE A 6 -26.03 0.02 10.80
C PHE A 6 -25.57 0.07 12.26
N SER A 7 -24.38 0.62 12.52
CA SER A 7 -23.83 0.80 13.88
C SER A 7 -24.77 1.59 14.80
N LYS A 8 -25.44 2.62 14.30
CA LYS A 8 -26.43 3.42 15.06
C LYS A 8 -27.68 2.62 15.47
N LYS A 9 -27.95 1.49 14.82
CA LYS A 9 -29.06 0.58 15.16
C LYS A 9 -28.63 -0.54 16.11
N CYS A 10 -27.37 -0.58 16.52
CA CYS A 10 -26.83 -1.59 17.41
C CYS A 10 -26.80 -1.06 18.84
N ASP A 11 -27.86 -1.28 19.61
CA ASP A 11 -28.01 -0.73 20.98
C ASP A 11 -26.90 -1.13 21.96
N LYS A 12 -26.23 -2.27 21.70
CA LYS A 12 -25.12 -2.79 22.52
C LYS A 12 -23.74 -2.46 21.94
N LEU A 13 -23.67 -1.67 20.86
CA LEU A 13 -22.39 -1.30 20.26
C LEU A 13 -21.65 -0.33 21.19
N LYS A 14 -20.42 -0.71 21.56
CA LYS A 14 -19.54 0.12 22.38
C LYS A 14 -18.57 0.96 21.54
N VAL A 15 -17.94 0.32 20.56
CA VAL A 15 -16.90 0.93 19.72
C VAL A 15 -17.10 0.52 18.28
N LEU A 16 -16.91 1.47 17.36
CA LEU A 16 -16.76 1.20 15.94
C LEU A 16 -15.28 1.32 15.55
N ILE A 17 -14.67 0.20 15.17
CA ILE A 17 -13.32 0.17 14.59
C ILE A 17 -13.40 0.40 13.09
N HIS A 18 -12.63 1.35 12.59
CA HIS A 18 -12.43 1.60 11.17
C HIS A 18 -10.96 1.37 10.79
N VAL A 19 -10.71 0.41 9.91
CA VAL A 19 -9.37 0.18 9.35
C VAL A 19 -9.17 1.08 8.13
N SER A 20 -8.26 2.02 8.26
CA SER A 20 -7.82 2.96 7.23
C SER A 20 -6.41 2.60 6.76
N THR A 21 -5.52 3.59 6.59
CA THR A 21 -4.10 3.43 6.27
C THR A 21 -3.32 4.65 6.75
N ALA A 22 -2.06 4.47 7.15
CA ALA A 22 -1.18 5.58 7.51
C ALA A 22 -1.01 6.58 6.35
N TYR A 23 -1.03 6.08 5.11
CA TYR A 23 -0.82 6.85 3.88
C TYR A 23 -1.97 7.78 3.47
N VAL A 24 -3.00 7.96 4.31
CA VAL A 24 -3.98 9.05 4.09
C VAL A 24 -3.34 10.44 4.16
N SER A 25 -2.12 10.54 4.71
CA SER A 25 -1.25 11.72 4.68
C SER A 25 -0.65 12.04 3.29
N GLY A 26 -0.80 11.14 2.31
CA GLY A 26 -0.26 11.30 0.97
C GLY A 26 1.27 11.36 0.96
N GLU A 27 1.82 12.48 0.47
CA GLU A 27 3.27 12.71 0.31
C GLU A 27 3.83 13.69 1.34
N LYS A 28 3.13 13.90 2.46
CA LYS A 28 3.58 14.81 3.51
C LYS A 28 4.93 14.36 4.09
N GLU A 29 5.90 15.26 4.13
CA GLU A 29 7.22 15.01 4.69
C GLU A 29 7.27 15.27 6.20
N GLY A 30 8.26 14.68 6.88
CA GLY A 30 8.49 14.88 8.31
C GLY A 30 7.59 14.03 9.21
N LEU A 31 7.43 14.43 10.48
CA LEU A 31 6.64 13.69 11.45
C LEU A 31 5.13 13.92 11.23
N ILE A 32 4.38 12.83 11.07
CA ILE A 32 2.95 12.82 10.80
C ILE A 32 2.21 12.36 12.04
N LEU A 33 1.43 13.27 12.62
CA LEU A 33 0.70 13.05 13.86
C LEU A 33 -0.57 12.22 13.66
N GLU A 34 -1.00 11.54 14.71
CA GLU A 34 -2.25 10.77 14.79
C GLU A 34 -3.49 11.69 14.89
N SER A 35 -3.65 12.60 13.94
CA SER A 35 -4.78 13.53 13.88
C SER A 35 -5.91 13.00 12.99
N PRO A 36 -7.19 13.14 13.41
CA PRO A 36 -8.33 12.81 12.55
C PRO A 36 -8.44 13.80 11.38
N LEU A 37 -8.90 13.31 10.23
CA LEU A 37 -9.17 14.14 9.05
C LEU A 37 -10.50 14.88 9.21
N LYS A 38 -10.52 16.16 8.84
CA LYS A 38 -11.73 16.99 8.86
C LYS A 38 -12.49 16.87 7.54
N MET A 39 -13.81 17.03 7.60
CA MET A 39 -14.64 17.00 6.40
C MET A 39 -14.22 18.12 5.44
N GLY A 40 -13.97 17.77 4.18
CA GLY A 40 -13.52 18.70 3.14
C GLY A 40 -12.04 19.10 3.21
N GLU A 41 -11.27 18.56 4.16
CA GLU A 41 -9.82 18.74 4.22
C GLU A 41 -9.14 18.12 2.99
N THR A 42 -8.12 18.78 2.45
CA THR A 42 -7.35 18.30 1.29
C THR A 42 -5.87 18.48 1.55
N LEU A 43 -5.04 17.62 0.94
CA LEU A 43 -3.60 17.63 1.20
C LEU A 43 -2.88 18.80 0.53
N ASN A 44 -3.45 19.34 -0.55
CA ASN A 44 -2.86 20.42 -1.34
C ASN A 44 -3.58 21.78 -1.16
N GLY A 45 -4.54 21.88 -0.23
CA GLY A 45 -5.30 23.11 0.02
C GLY A 45 -6.41 23.41 -0.98
N THR A 46 -6.67 22.52 -1.95
CA THR A 46 -7.80 22.65 -2.88
C THR A 46 -9.11 22.59 -2.11
N SER A 47 -10.01 23.55 -2.33
CA SER A 47 -11.33 23.55 -1.69
C SER A 47 -12.35 22.71 -2.48
N GLY A 48 -13.50 22.43 -1.86
CA GLY A 48 -14.64 21.81 -2.55
C GLY A 48 -14.63 20.29 -2.60
N LEU A 49 -13.83 19.61 -1.75
CA LEU A 49 -13.98 18.17 -1.56
C LEU A 49 -15.31 17.88 -0.84
N ASP A 50 -16.27 17.34 -1.56
CA ASP A 50 -17.54 16.84 -1.02
C ASP A 50 -17.74 15.38 -1.41
N VAL A 51 -17.89 14.52 -0.41
CA VAL A 51 -17.93 13.06 -0.62
C VAL A 51 -19.19 12.62 -1.39
N ASP A 52 -20.30 13.32 -1.23
CA ASP A 52 -21.54 13.01 -1.96
C ASP A 52 -21.46 13.46 -3.42
N PHE A 53 -20.82 14.61 -3.67
CA PHE A 53 -20.49 15.08 -5.01
C PHE A 53 -19.57 14.10 -5.73
N GLU A 54 -18.46 13.66 -5.10
CA GLU A 54 -17.55 12.69 -5.70
C GLU A 54 -18.26 11.38 -6.04
N LYS A 55 -19.12 10.90 -5.14
CA LYS A 55 -19.93 9.69 -5.38
C LYS A 55 -20.92 9.89 -6.52
N LYS A 56 -21.57 11.05 -6.61
CA LYS A 56 -22.49 11.38 -7.72
C LYS A 56 -21.75 11.44 -9.05
N LEU A 57 -20.62 12.14 -9.11
CA LEU A 57 -19.77 12.26 -10.30
C LEU A 57 -19.36 10.89 -10.84
N VAL A 58 -18.89 9.99 -9.98
CA VAL A 58 -18.52 8.62 -10.36
C VAL A 58 -19.72 7.85 -10.92
N ASN A 59 -20.88 7.94 -10.28
CA ASN A 59 -22.09 7.24 -10.73
C ASN A 59 -22.61 7.78 -12.06
N ASP A 60 -22.66 9.10 -12.23
CA ASP A 60 -23.16 9.74 -13.44
C ASP A 60 -22.23 9.48 -14.62
N THR A 61 -20.91 9.49 -14.39
CA THR A 61 -19.91 9.12 -15.43
C THR A 61 -20.09 7.67 -15.86
N LEU A 62 -20.24 6.74 -14.91
CA LEU A 62 -20.44 5.33 -15.23
C LEU A 62 -21.75 5.10 -16.01
N LYS A 63 -22.84 5.76 -15.60
CA LYS A 63 -24.13 5.69 -16.31
C LYS A 63 -24.00 6.20 -17.73
N LYS A 64 -23.32 7.34 -17.93
CA LYS A 64 -23.09 7.91 -19.26
C LYS A 64 -22.31 6.95 -20.15
N LEU A 65 -21.18 6.43 -19.68
CA LEU A 65 -20.36 5.50 -20.46
C LEU A 65 -21.13 4.22 -20.85
N LYS A 66 -22.00 3.73 -19.96
CA LYS A 66 -22.89 2.60 -20.27
C LYS A 66 -23.96 2.96 -21.29
N ALA A 67 -24.57 4.14 -21.18
CA ALA A 67 -25.57 4.63 -22.13
C ALA A 67 -24.98 4.84 -23.54
N ASP A 68 -23.71 5.24 -23.61
CA ASP A 68 -22.95 5.39 -24.86
C ASP A 68 -22.51 4.04 -25.46
N ASN A 69 -22.95 2.90 -24.90
CA ASN A 69 -22.59 1.53 -25.33
C ASN A 69 -21.06 1.31 -25.47
N CYS A 70 -20.27 1.93 -24.59
CA CYS A 70 -18.83 1.72 -24.55
C CYS A 70 -18.48 0.27 -24.18
N SER A 71 -17.34 -0.23 -24.66
CA SER A 71 -16.85 -1.55 -24.25
C SER A 71 -16.45 -1.58 -22.77
N ASP A 72 -16.57 -2.75 -22.12
CA ASP A 72 -16.22 -2.92 -20.71
C ASP A 72 -14.77 -2.53 -20.40
N ASP A 73 -13.83 -2.83 -21.29
CA ASP A 73 -12.42 -2.45 -21.15
C ASP A 73 -12.23 -0.93 -21.21
N PHE A 74 -12.96 -0.24 -22.10
CA PHE A 74 -12.94 1.21 -22.17
C PHE A 74 -13.55 1.83 -20.92
N ILE A 75 -14.71 1.35 -20.46
CA ILE A 75 -15.34 1.78 -19.22
C ILE A 75 -14.36 1.62 -18.05
N LYS A 76 -13.71 0.45 -17.94
CA LYS A 76 -12.75 0.17 -16.88
C LYS A 76 -11.54 1.10 -16.91
N SER A 77 -11.00 1.43 -18.10
CA SER A 77 -9.89 2.38 -18.20
C SER A 77 -10.34 3.79 -17.84
N SER A 78 -11.46 4.27 -18.41
CA SER A 78 -11.98 5.62 -18.18
C SER A 78 -12.33 5.85 -16.71
N MET A 79 -12.92 4.87 -16.03
CA MET A 79 -13.22 4.98 -14.60
C MET A 79 -11.96 4.97 -13.72
N LYS A 80 -10.90 4.24 -14.12
CA LYS A 80 -9.59 4.30 -13.42
C LYS A 80 -8.96 5.68 -13.58
N ASP A 81 -8.95 6.19 -14.81
CA ASP A 81 -8.34 7.48 -15.14
C ASP A 81 -9.09 8.62 -14.39
N LEU A 82 -10.43 8.58 -14.37
CA LEU A 82 -11.25 9.50 -13.56
C LEU A 82 -10.87 9.43 -12.08
N GLY A 83 -10.81 8.23 -11.49
CA GLY A 83 -10.48 8.08 -10.07
C GLY A 83 -9.11 8.66 -9.72
N ILE A 84 -8.09 8.38 -10.53
CA ILE A 84 -6.74 8.93 -10.36
C ILE A 84 -6.76 10.46 -10.47
N GLN A 85 -7.49 10.99 -11.46
CA GLN A 85 -7.65 12.43 -11.63
C GLN A 85 -8.27 13.06 -10.37
N ARG A 86 -9.37 12.49 -9.84
CA ARG A 86 -10.03 13.01 -8.64
C ARG A 86 -9.12 12.98 -7.41
N ALA A 87 -8.40 11.88 -7.18
CA ALA A 87 -7.44 11.80 -6.08
C ALA A 87 -6.38 12.91 -6.17
N ARG A 88 -5.78 13.08 -7.36
CA ARG A 88 -4.74 14.09 -7.61
C ARG A 88 -5.26 15.52 -7.48
N THR A 89 -6.51 15.79 -7.88
CA THR A 89 -7.14 17.11 -7.70
C THR A 89 -7.05 17.58 -6.24
N PHE A 90 -7.24 16.68 -5.28
CA PHE A 90 -7.23 17.01 -3.85
C PHE A 90 -5.92 16.65 -3.12
N GLY A 91 -4.87 16.31 -3.88
CA GLY A 91 -3.52 16.08 -3.36
C GLY A 91 -3.20 14.64 -2.92
N TRP A 92 -4.10 13.67 -3.13
CA TRP A 92 -3.80 12.27 -2.87
C TRP A 92 -3.17 11.58 -4.09
N PRO A 93 -2.16 10.72 -3.88
CA PRO A 93 -1.42 10.09 -4.99
C PRO A 93 -2.26 9.08 -5.79
N ASN A 94 -3.24 8.44 -5.15
CA ASN A 94 -4.09 7.45 -5.79
C ASN A 94 -5.47 7.31 -5.12
N THR A 95 -6.37 6.59 -5.80
CA THR A 95 -7.75 6.37 -5.37
C THR A 95 -7.87 5.59 -4.06
N TYR A 96 -6.92 4.70 -3.75
CA TYR A 96 -6.97 3.89 -2.54
C TYR A 96 -6.86 4.78 -1.30
N VAL A 97 -5.80 5.57 -1.20
CA VAL A 97 -5.62 6.48 -0.04
C VAL A 97 -6.69 7.58 -0.02
N PHE A 98 -7.12 8.06 -1.18
CA PHE A 98 -8.18 9.06 -1.28
C PHE A 98 -9.51 8.55 -0.74
N THR A 99 -9.90 7.33 -1.10
CA THR A 99 -11.15 6.73 -0.61
C THR A 99 -11.09 6.38 0.88
N LYS A 100 -9.92 5.99 1.40
CA LYS A 100 -9.70 5.83 2.84
C LYS A 100 -9.86 7.15 3.59
N ALA A 101 -9.24 8.22 3.09
CA ALA A 101 -9.36 9.57 3.66
C ALA A 101 -10.83 10.05 3.71
N MET A 102 -11.57 9.93 2.60
CA MET A 102 -13.01 10.26 2.57
C MET A 102 -13.83 9.39 3.54
N GLY A 103 -13.44 8.11 3.73
CA GLY A 103 -14.05 7.22 4.71
C GLY A 103 -13.90 7.73 6.14
N GLU A 104 -12.70 8.19 6.51
CA GLU A 104 -12.44 8.79 7.81
C GLU A 104 -13.22 10.09 8.02
N MET A 105 -13.25 10.97 7.02
CA MET A 105 -14.01 12.23 7.09
C MET A 105 -15.51 11.99 7.33
N LEU A 106 -16.09 11.02 6.62
CA LEU A 106 -17.49 10.63 6.82
C LEU A 106 -17.74 10.09 8.22
N LEU A 107 -16.82 9.31 8.78
CA LEU A 107 -16.95 8.83 10.15
C LEU A 107 -16.84 9.97 11.16
N GLY A 108 -15.90 10.90 10.95
CA GLY A 108 -15.71 12.05 11.82
C GLY A 108 -16.96 12.94 11.91
N GLN A 109 -17.63 13.15 10.78
CA GLN A 109 -18.83 13.98 10.72
C GLN A 109 -20.09 13.27 11.23
N LEU A 110 -20.25 11.97 10.95
CA LEU A 110 -21.55 11.29 11.08
C LEU A 110 -21.67 10.38 12.30
N LYS A 111 -20.62 10.21 13.11
CA LYS A 111 -20.60 9.22 14.20
C LYS A 111 -21.60 9.46 15.34
N ASP A 112 -22.11 10.67 15.47
CA ASP A 112 -22.89 11.14 16.63
C ASP A 112 -22.16 10.78 17.95
N LYS A 113 -22.77 9.92 18.78
CA LYS A 113 -22.28 9.49 20.10
C LYS A 113 -21.47 8.19 20.09
N ILE A 114 -21.29 7.54 18.93
CA ILE A 114 -20.54 6.27 18.85
C ILE A 114 -19.04 6.59 18.99
N ALA A 115 -18.35 5.90 19.90
CA ALA A 115 -16.89 5.93 19.98
C ALA A 115 -16.29 5.31 18.71
N VAL A 116 -15.41 6.05 18.04
CA VAL A 116 -14.80 5.60 16.78
C VAL A 116 -13.30 5.50 16.98
N VAL A 117 -12.76 4.33 16.68
CA VAL A 117 -11.32 4.11 16.65
C VAL A 117 -10.90 3.91 15.20
N ILE A 118 -10.00 4.76 14.72
CA ILE A 118 -9.42 4.68 13.39
C ILE A 118 -8.05 4.05 13.51
N ILE A 119 -7.87 2.89 12.87
CA ILE A 119 -6.62 2.15 12.84
C ILE A 119 -5.99 2.40 11.48
N ARG A 120 -4.82 3.03 11.45
CA ARG A 120 -4.06 3.38 10.26
C ARG A 120 -2.79 2.54 10.18
N PRO A 121 -2.87 1.30 9.67
CA PRO A 121 -1.67 0.50 9.47
C PRO A 121 -0.80 1.07 8.34
N SER A 122 0.51 0.88 8.46
CA SER A 122 1.47 1.05 7.37
C SER A 122 1.46 -0.16 6.43
N ILE A 123 2.56 -0.47 5.72
CA ILE A 123 2.59 -1.62 4.81
C ILE A 123 2.50 -2.91 5.63
N VAL A 124 1.36 -3.58 5.52
CA VAL A 124 1.13 -4.85 6.23
C VAL A 124 1.84 -6.00 5.52
N THR A 125 2.81 -6.60 6.20
CA THR A 125 3.60 -7.76 5.75
C THR A 125 2.98 -9.07 6.27
N SER A 126 3.70 -10.19 6.15
CA SER A 126 3.26 -11.47 6.73
C SER A 126 3.13 -11.39 8.26
N THR A 127 2.59 -12.43 8.87
CA THR A 127 2.54 -12.55 10.33
C THR A 127 3.93 -12.75 10.92
N TYR A 128 4.14 -12.21 12.12
CA TYR A 128 5.36 -12.38 12.88
C TYR A 128 5.35 -13.69 13.67
N LYS A 129 4.27 -14.00 14.40
CA LYS A 129 4.10 -15.25 15.15
C LYS A 129 2.73 -15.92 14.96
N GLN A 130 1.63 -15.18 14.86
CA GLN A 130 0.27 -15.73 14.92
C GLN A 130 -0.52 -15.53 13.61
N PRO A 131 -1.37 -16.49 13.19
CA PRO A 131 -1.60 -17.82 13.78
C PRO A 131 -0.40 -18.77 13.59
N PHE A 132 0.48 -18.48 12.64
CA PHE A 132 1.82 -19.07 12.48
C PHE A 132 2.69 -18.07 11.73
N SER A 133 4.01 -18.14 11.90
CA SER A 133 4.96 -17.21 11.30
C SER A 133 4.97 -17.29 9.76
N GLY A 134 5.08 -16.13 9.11
CA GLY A 134 5.22 -16.02 7.65
C GLY A 134 3.93 -16.21 6.86
N TRP A 135 2.78 -16.29 7.52
CA TRP A 135 1.49 -16.36 6.83
C TRP A 135 1.18 -15.05 6.12
N ALA A 136 0.76 -15.14 4.87
CA ALA A 136 0.27 -14.02 4.08
C ALA A 136 -0.89 -14.46 3.19
N GLU A 137 -1.92 -13.62 3.09
CA GLU A 137 -3.01 -13.82 2.14
C GLU A 137 -2.75 -13.02 0.86
N GLY A 138 -2.48 -13.76 -0.22
CA GLY A 138 -2.30 -13.21 -1.56
C GLY A 138 -1.00 -12.42 -1.75
N VAL A 139 -0.84 -11.85 -2.95
CA VAL A 139 0.32 -11.00 -3.29
C VAL A 139 0.03 -9.57 -2.84
N ARG A 140 0.79 -9.02 -1.89
CA ARG A 140 0.75 -7.60 -1.51
C ARG A 140 1.91 -6.83 -2.16
N THR A 141 2.07 -5.54 -1.82
CA THR A 141 3.04 -4.64 -2.47
C THR A 141 4.48 -5.16 -2.37
N ILE A 142 4.97 -5.45 -1.15
CA ILE A 142 6.34 -5.95 -0.94
C ILE A 142 6.49 -7.36 -1.55
N ASP A 143 5.48 -8.22 -1.41
CA ASP A 143 5.50 -9.57 -1.98
C ASP A 143 5.62 -9.54 -3.51
N SER A 144 4.97 -8.59 -4.18
CA SER A 144 5.04 -8.43 -5.64
C SER A 144 6.47 -8.16 -6.11
N ILE A 145 7.21 -7.35 -5.34
CA ILE A 145 8.62 -7.03 -5.62
C ILE A 145 9.47 -8.28 -5.41
N ALA A 146 9.27 -8.99 -4.29
CA ALA A 146 9.94 -10.25 -4.00
C ALA A 146 9.68 -11.30 -5.09
N VAL A 147 8.44 -11.46 -5.55
CA VAL A 147 8.03 -12.35 -6.66
C VAL A 147 8.73 -11.96 -7.95
N GLY A 148 8.71 -10.67 -8.31
CA GLY A 148 9.36 -10.17 -9.52
C GLY A 148 10.87 -10.42 -9.51
N TYR A 149 11.50 -10.18 -8.36
CA TYR A 149 12.94 -10.38 -8.15
C TYR A 149 13.31 -11.87 -8.18
N GLY A 150 12.67 -12.70 -7.35
CA GLY A 150 12.96 -14.14 -7.24
C GLY A 150 12.69 -14.91 -8.54
N LYS A 151 11.71 -14.48 -9.35
CA LYS A 151 11.45 -15.03 -10.69
C LYS A 151 12.39 -14.47 -11.79
N GLY A 152 13.37 -13.63 -11.43
CA GLY A 152 14.34 -13.05 -12.37
C GLY A 152 13.75 -12.05 -13.36
N ARG A 153 12.57 -11.48 -13.05
CA ARG A 153 11.83 -10.56 -13.94
C ARG A 153 12.10 -9.09 -13.66
N LEU A 154 12.70 -8.79 -12.51
CA LEU A 154 13.03 -7.44 -12.10
C LEU A 154 14.50 -7.12 -12.47
N THR A 155 14.71 -6.20 -13.40
CA THR A 155 16.05 -5.81 -13.88
C THR A 155 16.57 -4.54 -13.22
N CYS A 156 15.67 -3.63 -12.86
CA CYS A 156 15.95 -2.40 -12.13
C CYS A 156 14.83 -2.12 -11.11
N PHE A 157 15.13 -1.29 -10.13
CA PHE A 157 14.16 -0.85 -9.13
C PHE A 157 14.22 0.67 -8.98
N LEU A 158 13.05 1.33 -8.95
CA LEU A 158 12.96 2.76 -8.69
C LEU A 158 12.84 2.98 -7.18
N GLY A 159 13.54 3.97 -6.63
CA GLY A 159 13.39 4.40 -5.25
C GLY A 159 14.69 4.92 -4.67
N ASP A 160 14.58 5.67 -3.57
CA ASP A 160 15.75 6.08 -2.80
C ASP A 160 16.13 4.95 -1.83
N PRO A 161 17.34 4.34 -1.91
CA PRO A 161 17.78 3.32 -0.97
C PRO A 161 17.66 3.72 0.50
N LYS A 162 17.73 5.02 0.81
CA LYS A 162 17.65 5.58 2.16
C LYS A 162 16.22 5.91 2.60
N THR A 163 15.22 5.74 1.73
CA THR A 163 13.82 5.90 2.14
C THR A 163 13.49 4.86 3.19
N VAL A 164 12.98 5.32 4.34
CA VAL A 164 12.45 4.45 5.38
C VAL A 164 11.13 3.87 4.89
N ILE A 165 11.06 2.54 4.89
CA ILE A 165 9.84 1.81 4.53
C ILE A 165 9.11 1.51 5.82
N ASP A 166 7.94 2.11 6.01
CA ASP A 166 7.09 1.77 7.14
C ASP A 166 6.31 0.49 6.86
N ALA A 167 6.68 -0.59 7.56
CA ALA A 167 5.97 -1.86 7.50
C ALA A 167 5.64 -2.41 8.89
N VAL A 168 4.62 -3.25 8.94
CA VAL A 168 4.17 -3.89 10.18
C VAL A 168 3.66 -5.31 9.89
N PRO A 169 3.95 -6.30 10.75
CA PRO A 169 3.37 -7.64 10.62
C PRO A 169 1.85 -7.66 10.82
N ALA A 170 1.15 -8.55 10.11
CA ALA A 170 -0.31 -8.58 10.10
C ALA A 170 -0.94 -8.85 11.48
N ASP A 171 -0.34 -9.73 12.27
CA ASP A 171 -0.77 -10.07 13.62
C ASP A 171 -0.60 -8.93 14.61
N MET A 172 0.48 -8.13 14.49
CA MET A 172 0.64 -6.92 15.30
C MET A 172 -0.49 -5.91 15.05
N VAL A 173 -0.95 -5.77 13.80
CA VAL A 173 -2.10 -4.91 13.48
C VAL A 173 -3.37 -5.43 14.14
N VAL A 174 -3.62 -6.73 14.07
CA VAL A 174 -4.79 -7.35 14.71
C VAL A 174 -4.74 -7.21 16.22
N ASN A 175 -3.59 -7.43 16.84
CA ASN A 175 -3.40 -7.28 18.29
C ASN A 175 -3.63 -5.83 18.74
N ALA A 176 -3.11 -4.85 18.00
CA ALA A 176 -3.37 -3.43 18.25
C ALA A 176 -4.87 -3.09 18.12
N MET A 177 -5.57 -3.65 17.13
CA MET A 177 -7.02 -3.47 16.97
C MET A 177 -7.79 -4.02 18.17
N ILE A 178 -7.47 -5.24 18.63
CA ILE A 178 -8.14 -5.86 19.78
C ILE A 178 -7.87 -5.05 21.06
N ALA A 179 -6.62 -4.66 21.31
CA ALA A 179 -6.27 -3.81 22.44
C ALA A 179 -7.03 -2.47 22.41
N ALA A 180 -7.13 -1.84 21.24
CA ALA A 180 -7.86 -0.59 21.08
C ALA A 180 -9.37 -0.75 21.31
N ILE A 181 -9.98 -1.86 20.88
CA ILE A 181 -11.39 -2.16 21.18
C ILE A 181 -11.62 -2.17 22.69
N VAL A 182 -10.76 -2.88 23.44
CA VAL A 182 -10.89 -3.01 24.89
C VAL A 182 -10.67 -1.65 25.57
N ALA A 183 -9.64 -0.91 25.17
CA ALA A 183 -9.31 0.39 25.76
C ALA A 183 -10.42 1.44 25.58
N HIS A 184 -11.15 1.38 24.47
CA HIS A 184 -12.22 2.35 24.15
C HIS A 184 -13.63 1.83 24.44
N ALA A 185 -13.79 0.60 24.96
CA ALA A 185 -15.09 -0.03 25.19
C ALA A 185 -16.03 0.75 26.13
N ASN A 186 -15.46 1.60 26.98
CA ASN A 186 -16.18 2.43 27.95
C ASN A 186 -16.00 3.94 27.66
N ASP A 187 -15.62 4.32 26.44
CA ASP A 187 -15.56 5.74 26.05
C ASP A 187 -16.97 6.28 25.75
N ASP A 188 -17.62 6.81 26.78
CA ASP A 188 -18.97 7.38 26.68
C ASP A 188 -18.98 8.80 26.06
N GLN A 189 -17.81 9.40 25.82
CA GLN A 189 -17.70 10.74 25.21
C GLN A 189 -17.78 10.67 23.67
N GLY A 190 -17.71 9.45 23.12
CA GLY A 190 -17.75 9.22 21.68
C GLY A 190 -16.54 9.83 20.97
N ASN A 191 -15.35 9.81 21.57
CA ASN A 191 -14.19 10.43 20.94
C ASN A 191 -13.77 9.69 19.67
N ILE A 192 -13.00 10.38 18.83
CA ILE A 192 -12.30 9.76 17.70
C ILE A 192 -10.85 9.60 18.12
N THR A 193 -10.41 8.36 18.22
CA THR A 193 -9.00 8.06 18.47
C THR A 193 -8.38 7.47 17.23
N VAL A 194 -7.23 8.01 16.81
CA VAL A 194 -6.46 7.51 15.69
C VAL A 194 -5.22 6.80 16.22
N TYR A 195 -4.94 5.62 15.67
CA TYR A 195 -3.71 4.89 15.90
C TYR A 195 -2.96 4.69 14.58
N HIS A 196 -1.75 5.21 14.46
CA HIS A 196 -0.81 4.72 13.47
C HIS A 196 -0.22 3.41 13.96
N VAL A 197 -0.33 2.36 13.14
CA VAL A 197 0.25 1.05 13.45
C VAL A 197 1.34 0.77 12.43
N GLY A 198 2.56 1.10 12.81
CA GLY A 198 3.74 1.08 11.96
C GLY A 198 5.02 1.01 12.77
N SER A 199 6.14 1.10 12.07
CA SER A 199 7.49 0.98 12.62
C SER A 199 8.40 2.16 12.30
N SER A 200 8.00 3.13 11.47
CA SER A 200 8.91 4.17 10.96
C SER A 200 9.59 5.00 12.05
N VAL A 201 8.91 5.32 13.15
CA VAL A 201 9.52 6.05 14.29
C VAL A 201 10.22 5.10 15.26
N SER A 202 9.57 3.99 15.62
CA SER A 202 10.02 3.11 16.71
C SER A 202 11.10 2.11 16.31
N ASN A 203 11.12 1.63 15.06
CA ASN A 203 12.06 0.63 14.55
C ASN A 203 12.20 0.75 13.00
N PRO A 204 12.80 1.83 12.48
CA PRO A 204 12.89 2.08 11.04
C PRO A 204 13.78 1.06 10.32
N PHE A 205 13.42 0.72 9.07
CA PHE A 205 14.31 0.03 8.15
C PHE A 205 14.29 0.70 6.78
N GLU A 206 15.42 0.65 6.07
CA GLU A 206 15.62 1.34 4.80
C GLU A 206 15.26 0.45 3.60
N LEU A 207 14.77 1.07 2.53
CA LEU A 207 14.44 0.39 1.27
C LEU A 207 15.61 -0.40 0.68
N GLY A 208 16.84 0.09 0.85
CA GLY A 208 18.06 -0.61 0.40
C GLY A 208 18.24 -2.00 1.04
N TRP A 209 17.73 -2.21 2.26
CA TRP A 209 17.86 -3.48 2.95
C TRP A 209 16.99 -4.56 2.30
N LEU A 210 15.83 -4.21 1.73
CA LEU A 210 14.97 -5.16 1.01
C LEU A 210 15.69 -5.77 -0.20
N GLN A 211 16.51 -4.99 -0.90
CA GLN A 211 17.32 -5.50 -2.00
C GLN A 211 18.34 -6.53 -1.49
N ASP A 212 19.01 -6.21 -0.37
CA ASP A 212 20.01 -7.08 0.22
C ASP A 212 19.40 -8.40 0.73
N TYR A 213 18.28 -8.33 1.46
CA TYR A 213 17.52 -9.51 1.92
C TYR A 213 17.10 -10.38 0.74
N GLY A 214 16.52 -9.77 -0.29
CA GLY A 214 16.13 -10.49 -1.51
C GLY A 214 17.33 -11.18 -2.15
N HIS A 215 18.43 -10.46 -2.34
CA HIS A 215 19.64 -11.00 -2.97
C HIS A 215 20.24 -12.14 -2.16
N ARG A 216 20.43 -11.99 -0.85
CA ARG A 216 20.96 -13.04 0.02
C ARG A 216 20.06 -14.27 0.02
N TYR A 217 18.75 -14.07 0.18
CA TYR A 217 17.81 -15.19 0.25
C TYR A 217 17.76 -15.98 -1.06
N PHE A 218 17.54 -15.32 -2.20
CA PHE A 218 17.37 -16.02 -3.49
C PHE A 218 18.70 -16.51 -4.10
N SER A 219 19.85 -15.97 -3.68
CA SER A 219 21.15 -16.56 -4.04
C SER A 219 21.37 -17.89 -3.32
N LYS A 220 20.90 -18.02 -2.06
CA LYS A 220 20.98 -19.26 -1.28
C LYS A 220 19.86 -20.25 -1.63
N ASN A 221 18.66 -19.74 -1.91
CA ASN A 221 17.44 -20.50 -2.18
C ASN A 221 16.85 -20.06 -3.54
N PRO A 222 17.46 -20.43 -4.67
CA PRO A 222 16.98 -20.00 -5.98
C PRO A 222 15.57 -20.55 -6.23
N TRP A 223 14.69 -19.70 -6.78
CA TRP A 223 13.36 -20.15 -7.17
C TRP A 223 13.47 -21.11 -8.35
N ILE A 224 12.77 -22.24 -8.27
CA ILE A 224 12.74 -23.24 -9.32
C ILE A 224 11.60 -22.90 -10.28
N ASN A 225 11.96 -22.73 -11.56
CA ASN A 225 10.99 -22.37 -12.58
C ASN A 225 10.13 -23.58 -13.02
N LYS A 226 9.18 -23.34 -13.94
CA LYS A 226 8.28 -24.39 -14.44
C LYS A 226 9.01 -25.53 -15.17
N GLU A 227 10.23 -25.28 -15.66
CA GLU A 227 11.07 -26.28 -16.31
C GLU A 227 12.02 -26.99 -15.33
N GLY A 228 11.86 -26.78 -14.01
CA GLY A 228 12.73 -27.38 -13.00
C GLY A 228 14.11 -26.76 -12.88
N ARG A 229 14.35 -25.59 -13.51
CA ARG A 229 15.66 -24.91 -13.49
C ARG A 229 15.73 -23.83 -12.42
N PRO A 230 16.85 -23.71 -11.69
CA PRO A 230 17.04 -22.62 -10.73
C PRO A 230 17.18 -21.28 -11.46
N VAL A 231 16.45 -20.27 -11.00
CA VAL A 231 16.60 -18.89 -11.45
C VAL A 231 17.72 -18.22 -10.67
N ILE A 232 18.78 -17.83 -11.37
CA ILE A 232 19.92 -17.11 -10.80
C ILE A 232 19.62 -15.61 -10.80
N VAL A 233 19.55 -15.02 -9.62
CA VAL A 233 19.32 -13.58 -9.45
C VAL A 233 20.62 -12.83 -9.22
N GLY A 234 20.70 -11.61 -9.73
CA GLY A 234 21.82 -10.69 -9.49
C GLY A 234 21.39 -9.48 -8.65
N LYS A 235 22.35 -8.62 -8.30
CA LYS A 235 22.02 -7.29 -7.76
C LYS A 235 21.41 -6.44 -8.87
N ILE A 236 20.18 -5.97 -8.66
CA ILE A 236 19.48 -5.08 -9.60
C ILE A 236 19.98 -3.64 -9.50
N LYS A 237 19.86 -2.88 -10.60
CA LYS A 237 20.19 -1.46 -10.59
C LYS A 237 19.11 -0.68 -9.85
N ILE A 238 19.48 0.06 -8.81
CA ILE A 238 18.58 1.04 -8.19
C ILE A 238 18.64 2.36 -8.96
N LEU A 239 17.48 2.89 -9.28
CA LEU A 239 17.27 4.16 -9.97
C LEU A 239 16.69 5.13 -8.93
N ASN A 240 17.50 6.06 -8.47
CA ASN A 240 17.20 6.95 -7.34
C ASN A 240 16.43 8.23 -7.73
N SER A 241 16.00 8.34 -8.98
CA SER A 241 15.17 9.46 -9.45
C SER A 241 14.32 9.05 -10.65
N MET A 242 13.24 9.81 -10.88
CA MET A 242 12.42 9.63 -12.07
C MET A 242 13.19 9.90 -13.37
N ASP A 243 14.13 10.84 -13.35
CA ASP A 243 14.96 11.14 -14.52
C ASP A 243 15.86 9.95 -14.85
N ALA A 244 16.54 9.37 -13.84
CA ALA A 244 17.34 8.17 -14.03
C ALA A 244 16.50 7.00 -14.56
N PHE A 245 15.26 6.87 -14.08
CA PHE A 245 14.32 5.87 -14.56
C PHE A 245 13.86 6.11 -16.00
N HIS A 246 13.49 7.34 -16.37
CA HIS A 246 13.11 7.68 -17.73
C HIS A 246 14.28 7.50 -18.71
N THR A 247 15.50 7.89 -18.33
CA THR A 247 16.70 7.65 -19.14
C THR A 247 16.95 6.15 -19.33
N TYR A 248 16.85 5.36 -18.25
CA TYR A 248 16.99 3.90 -18.33
C TYR A 248 15.93 3.28 -19.25
N LEU A 249 14.67 3.68 -19.07
CA LEU A 249 13.56 3.21 -19.89
C LEU A 249 13.74 3.59 -21.36
N ALA A 250 14.19 4.82 -21.63
CA ALA A 250 14.43 5.31 -22.98
C ALA A 250 15.50 4.48 -23.69
N ILE A 251 16.64 4.27 -23.05
CA ILE A 251 17.78 3.56 -23.63
C ILE A 251 17.48 2.07 -23.82
N HIS A 252 16.95 1.41 -22.79
CA HIS A 252 16.85 -0.05 -22.79
C HIS A 252 15.55 -0.60 -23.36
N TYR A 253 14.51 0.22 -23.48
CA TYR A 253 13.19 -0.26 -23.93
C TYR A 253 12.59 0.60 -25.05
N LEU A 254 12.54 1.94 -24.92
CA LEU A 254 11.87 2.77 -25.93
C LEU A 254 12.66 2.90 -27.24
N LEU A 255 13.99 3.03 -27.19
CA LEU A 255 14.83 3.07 -28.39
C LEU A 255 14.79 1.73 -29.16
N PRO A 256 14.99 0.55 -28.53
CA PRO A 256 14.78 -0.74 -29.18
C PRO A 256 13.36 -0.91 -29.73
N LEU A 257 12.34 -0.42 -29.02
CA LEU A 257 10.95 -0.50 -29.48
C LEU A 257 10.71 0.35 -30.74
N LYS A 258 11.31 1.54 -30.84
CA LYS A 258 11.29 2.36 -32.07
C LYS A 258 12.00 1.65 -33.22
N GLY A 259 13.13 1.01 -32.95
CA GLY A 259 13.82 0.16 -33.94
C GLY A 259 12.93 -0.99 -34.42
N LEU A 260 12.26 -1.69 -33.49
CA LEU A 260 11.31 -2.75 -33.80
C LEU A 260 10.12 -2.22 -34.62
N GLN A 261 9.63 -1.01 -34.36
CA GLN A 261 8.58 -0.38 -35.15
C GLN A 261 9.00 -0.21 -36.62
N LEU A 262 10.22 0.29 -36.86
CA LEU A 262 10.76 0.44 -38.22
C LEU A 262 10.90 -0.91 -38.93
N VAL A 263 11.48 -1.91 -38.25
CA VAL A 263 11.61 -3.28 -38.79
C VAL A 263 10.24 -3.89 -39.08
N ASN A 264 9.27 -3.70 -38.19
CA ASN A 264 7.92 -4.19 -38.36
C ASN A 264 7.23 -3.55 -39.58
N MET A 265 7.45 -2.25 -39.83
CA MET A 265 6.98 -1.59 -41.06
C MET A 265 7.68 -2.15 -42.31
N ALA A 266 9.00 -2.35 -42.26
CA ALA A 266 9.77 -2.91 -43.37
C ALA A 266 9.39 -4.38 -43.68
N CYS A 267 9.02 -5.16 -42.66
CA CYS A 267 8.60 -6.55 -42.79
C CYS A 267 7.07 -6.72 -42.90
N CYS A 268 6.36 -5.74 -43.48
CA CYS A 268 4.92 -5.83 -43.74
C CYS A 268 4.08 -6.26 -42.52
N GLN A 269 4.37 -5.70 -41.35
CA GLN A 269 3.66 -5.95 -40.09
C GLN A 269 3.87 -7.35 -39.47
N TYR A 270 4.88 -8.11 -39.92
CA TYR A 270 5.19 -9.45 -39.41
C TYR A 270 5.39 -9.50 -37.87
N PHE A 271 5.98 -8.46 -37.27
CA PHE A 271 6.27 -8.38 -35.83
C PHE A 271 5.22 -7.60 -35.03
N GLN A 272 4.06 -7.30 -35.62
CA GLN A 272 3.07 -6.41 -35.01
C GLN A 272 2.58 -6.92 -33.64
N GLY A 273 2.40 -8.23 -33.48
CA GLY A 273 2.01 -8.82 -32.20
C GLY A 273 3.05 -8.58 -31.09
N ILE A 274 4.33 -8.73 -31.39
CA ILE A 274 5.44 -8.50 -30.45
C ILE A 274 5.52 -7.01 -30.08
N TYR A 275 5.42 -6.13 -31.08
CA TYR A 275 5.44 -4.69 -30.87
C TYR A 275 4.29 -4.23 -29.95
N VAL A 276 3.06 -4.68 -30.21
CA VAL A 276 1.89 -4.34 -29.40
C VAL A 276 2.02 -4.87 -27.96
N ASP A 277 2.55 -6.09 -27.78
CA ASP A 277 2.76 -6.66 -26.45
C ASP A 277 3.82 -5.90 -25.65
N LEU A 278 4.94 -5.52 -26.26
CA LEU A 278 5.97 -4.69 -25.62
C LEU A 278 5.43 -3.31 -25.23
N CYS A 279 4.68 -2.64 -26.13
CA CYS A 279 3.99 -1.39 -25.83
C CYS A 279 3.08 -1.54 -24.59
N ARG A 280 2.31 -2.62 -24.53
CA ARG A 280 1.41 -2.91 -23.40
C ARG A 280 2.19 -3.11 -22.09
N LYS A 281 3.29 -3.87 -22.12
CA LYS A 281 4.16 -4.12 -20.97
C LYS A 281 4.82 -2.83 -20.45
N ILE A 282 5.36 -2.00 -21.34
CA ILE A 282 5.96 -0.71 -20.97
C ILE A 282 4.92 0.20 -20.33
N LYS A 283 3.73 0.33 -20.94
CA LYS A 283 2.63 1.13 -20.38
C LYS A 283 2.20 0.62 -18.99
N TYR A 284 2.20 -0.70 -18.80
CA TYR A 284 1.90 -1.31 -17.51
C TYR A 284 2.96 -0.98 -16.45
N VAL A 285 4.24 -1.13 -16.77
CA VAL A 285 5.36 -0.78 -15.87
C VAL A 285 5.33 0.70 -15.49
N MET A 286 5.11 1.60 -16.47
CA MET A 286 4.96 3.04 -16.22
C MET A 286 3.83 3.33 -15.22
N ARG A 287 2.67 2.68 -15.39
CA ARG A 287 1.54 2.85 -14.46
C ARG A 287 1.85 2.36 -13.05
N LEU A 288 2.58 1.26 -12.89
CA LEU A 288 3.01 0.77 -11.58
C LEU A 288 4.01 1.72 -10.92
N VAL A 289 4.99 2.19 -11.69
CA VAL A 289 5.98 3.16 -11.21
C VAL A 289 5.31 4.44 -10.73
N GLU A 290 4.40 5.01 -11.52
CA GLU A 290 3.63 6.20 -11.14
C GLU A 290 2.78 5.99 -9.89
N LEU A 291 2.22 4.78 -9.71
CA LEU A 291 1.41 4.44 -8.54
C LEU A 291 2.26 4.34 -7.27
N TYR A 292 3.47 3.78 -7.37
CA TYR A 292 4.33 3.50 -6.22
C TYR A 292 5.35 4.58 -5.92
N ARG A 293 5.69 5.45 -6.89
CA ARG A 293 6.65 6.55 -6.73
C ARG A 293 6.44 7.36 -5.44
N PRO A 294 5.21 7.78 -5.06
CA PRO A 294 4.96 8.53 -3.82
C PRO A 294 5.45 7.83 -2.55
N TYR A 295 5.47 6.49 -2.55
CA TYR A 295 5.90 5.66 -1.42
C TYR A 295 7.39 5.35 -1.46
N LEU A 296 7.96 5.19 -2.66
CA LEU A 296 9.37 4.84 -2.88
C LEU A 296 10.34 6.01 -2.64
N PHE A 297 9.80 7.23 -2.55
CA PHE A 297 10.52 8.47 -2.24
C PHE A 297 9.90 9.19 -1.03
N PHE A 298 9.10 8.49 -0.24
CA PHE A 298 8.45 9.07 0.91
C PHE A 298 9.47 9.46 1.98
N LYS A 299 9.32 10.65 2.56
CA LYS A 299 10.20 11.18 3.62
C LYS A 299 9.45 11.47 4.92
N GLY A 300 8.27 10.89 5.06
CA GLY A 300 7.46 11.01 6.26
C GLY A 300 7.73 9.88 7.26
N TYR A 301 7.50 10.18 8.53
CA TYR A 301 7.53 9.24 9.65
C TYR A 301 6.19 9.33 10.37
N TYR A 302 5.61 8.21 10.76
CA TYR A 302 4.33 8.20 11.45
C TYR A 302 4.55 8.17 12.95
N ASP A 303 4.10 9.24 13.62
CA ASP A 303 4.04 9.30 15.07
C ASP A 303 3.16 8.15 15.60
N ASP A 304 3.65 7.43 16.60
CA ASP A 304 2.99 6.27 17.21
C ASP A 304 2.71 6.50 18.71
N MET A 305 2.56 7.76 19.13
CA MET A 305 2.44 8.15 20.52
C MET A 305 1.17 7.59 21.19
N ASN A 306 0.02 7.61 20.51
CA ASN A 306 -1.20 6.99 21.01
C ASN A 306 -1.01 5.47 21.09
N LEU A 307 -0.39 4.85 20.09
CA LEU A 307 -0.11 3.42 20.10
C LEU A 307 0.84 3.04 21.24
N GLU A 308 1.85 3.85 21.56
CA GLU A 308 2.73 3.68 22.71
C GLU A 308 1.95 3.78 24.04
N LYS A 309 1.04 4.73 24.19
CA LYS A 309 0.15 4.79 25.36
C LYS A 309 -0.71 3.53 25.48
N LEU A 310 -1.25 3.03 24.38
CA LEU A 310 -2.02 1.79 24.36
C LEU A 310 -1.15 0.58 24.74
N ARG A 311 0.08 0.49 24.23
CA ARG A 311 1.06 -0.56 24.61
C ARG A 311 1.34 -0.55 26.10
N ARG A 312 1.52 0.62 26.72
CA ARG A 312 1.74 0.73 28.16
C ARG A 312 0.56 0.18 28.96
N ALA A 313 -0.68 0.51 28.59
CA ALA A 313 -1.86 -0.05 29.23
C ALA A 313 -1.95 -1.58 29.07
N VAL A 314 -1.55 -2.12 27.91
CA VAL A 314 -1.49 -3.58 27.68
C VAL A 314 -0.40 -4.25 28.52
N ARG A 315 0.74 -3.60 28.73
CA ARG A 315 1.80 -4.06 29.65
C ARG A 315 1.33 -4.10 31.10
N GLU A 316 0.70 -3.01 31.55
CA GLU A 316 0.20 -2.87 32.93
C GLU A 316 -0.89 -3.90 33.26
N SER A 317 -1.69 -4.30 32.27
CA SER A 317 -2.69 -5.36 32.41
C SER A 317 -2.12 -6.79 32.34
N GLY A 318 -0.84 -6.96 32.02
CA GLY A 318 -0.15 -8.25 32.03
C GLY A 318 -0.41 -9.17 30.83
N VAL A 319 -1.13 -8.70 29.81
CA VAL A 319 -1.52 -9.50 28.63
C VAL A 319 -0.65 -9.26 27.39
N GLU A 320 0.45 -8.51 27.51
CA GLU A 320 1.36 -8.21 26.38
C GLU A 320 1.91 -9.48 25.70
N ARG A 321 2.10 -10.57 26.45
CA ARG A 321 2.55 -11.84 25.89
C ARG A 321 1.57 -12.40 24.85
N ASP A 322 0.28 -12.19 25.07
CA ASP A 322 -0.80 -12.65 24.20
C ASP A 322 -1.13 -11.62 23.11
N PHE A 323 -1.02 -10.33 23.43
CA PHE A 323 -1.32 -9.20 22.52
C PHE A 323 -0.11 -8.31 22.29
N TYR A 324 0.93 -8.85 21.67
CA TYR A 324 2.13 -8.10 21.32
C TYR A 324 1.92 -7.30 20.04
N PHE A 325 2.38 -6.04 20.04
CA PHE A 325 2.40 -5.18 18.85
C PHE A 325 3.46 -4.07 18.95
N ASP A 326 4.52 -4.29 19.72
CA ASP A 326 5.67 -3.39 19.76
C ASP A 326 6.63 -3.71 18.59
N PRO A 327 6.79 -2.82 17.60
CA PRO A 327 7.68 -3.07 16.47
C PRO A 327 9.15 -3.21 16.88
N LYS A 328 9.57 -2.75 18.07
CA LYS A 328 10.96 -2.84 18.56
C LYS A 328 11.43 -4.27 18.81
N ILE A 329 10.51 -5.24 18.91
CA ILE A 329 10.88 -6.65 19.07
C ILE A 329 11.26 -7.31 17.74
N ILE A 330 11.03 -6.62 16.61
CA ILE A 330 11.32 -7.15 15.28
C ILE A 330 12.80 -6.97 14.98
N ASP A 331 13.51 -8.08 14.84
CA ASP A 331 14.78 -8.11 14.10
C ASP A 331 14.44 -8.17 12.61
N TRP A 332 14.69 -7.08 11.88
CA TRP A 332 14.34 -7.00 10.47
C TRP A 332 15.12 -7.99 9.59
N ASP A 333 16.38 -8.29 9.92
CA ASP A 333 17.18 -9.25 9.15
C ASP A 333 16.59 -10.65 9.30
N ASP A 334 16.37 -11.09 10.53
CA ASP A 334 15.76 -12.39 10.82
C ASP A 334 14.34 -12.49 10.25
N TYR A 335 13.53 -11.44 10.45
CA TYR A 335 12.16 -11.41 9.96
C TYR A 335 12.10 -11.55 8.44
N PHE A 336 12.89 -10.80 7.67
CA PHE A 336 12.84 -10.92 6.22
C PHE A 336 13.46 -12.23 5.72
N MET A 337 14.60 -12.65 6.27
CA MET A 337 15.34 -13.82 5.80
C MET A 337 14.68 -15.14 6.15
N ASN A 338 14.10 -15.25 7.35
CA ASN A 338 13.62 -16.52 7.90
C ASN A 338 12.08 -16.59 8.01
N THR A 339 11.38 -15.46 7.94
CA THR A 339 9.91 -15.41 8.07
C THR A 339 9.23 -14.92 6.79
N HIS A 340 9.42 -13.65 6.41
CA HIS A 340 8.62 -12.99 5.39
C HIS A 340 8.90 -13.50 3.98
N ILE A 341 10.16 -13.51 3.52
CA ILE A 341 10.50 -13.97 2.16
C ILE A 341 10.19 -15.47 1.99
N PRO A 342 10.58 -16.37 2.91
CA PRO A 342 10.17 -17.78 2.83
C PRO A 342 8.65 -17.96 2.83
N GLY A 343 7.94 -17.20 3.66
CA GLY A 343 6.48 -17.18 3.71
C GLY A 343 5.88 -16.74 2.37
N ALA A 344 6.39 -15.67 1.77
CA ALA A 344 5.98 -15.23 0.44
C ALA A 344 6.23 -16.31 -0.61
N VAL A 345 7.40 -16.97 -0.62
CA VAL A 345 7.67 -18.09 -1.53
C VAL A 345 6.68 -19.23 -1.33
N LYS A 346 6.33 -19.57 -0.09
CA LYS A 346 5.41 -20.67 0.22
C LYS A 346 3.96 -20.38 -0.15
N TYR A 347 3.46 -19.20 0.21
CA TYR A 347 2.03 -18.87 0.14
C TYR A 347 1.65 -18.04 -1.09
N VAL A 348 2.61 -17.31 -1.67
CA VAL A 348 2.39 -16.29 -2.70
C VAL A 348 2.99 -16.69 -4.04
N PHE A 349 4.17 -17.32 -4.08
CA PHE A 349 4.80 -17.79 -5.32
C PHE A 349 4.09 -19.07 -5.81
N LYS A 350 2.91 -18.90 -6.39
CA LYS A 350 2.28 -19.92 -7.22
C LYS A 350 2.86 -19.92 -8.64
#